data_AF-A0A7Y2DWU6-F1
#
_entry.id   AF-A0A7Y2DWU6-F1
#
_cell.length_a   1.000
_cell.length_b   1.000
_cell.length_c   1.000
_cell.angle_alpha   90.00
_cell.angle_beta   90.00
_cell.angle_gamma   90.00
#
_symmetry.space_group_name_H-M   'P 1'
#
loop_
_entity.id
_entity.type
_entity.pdbx_description
1 polymer ?
#
loop_
_entity_poly.entity_id
_entity_poly.type
_entity_poly.pdbx_seq_one_letter_code
_entity_poly.pdbx_strand_id
1 'polypeptide(L)'
;MKQILNITLISLIAICFSSKAAAQQGTIQMSNGINVRINTKITPSGNSSGLGNIYSSNSGNVIHRVLTDRVNRIYFGYDLLIKKHKDKGKFTVSIKPLSKTPDSLIDRVTAPTGASRAGSGRNRTSAAVSSKRPDYKNFKQRSLPKYPDDITVSDDDIITLDLLENRSTKAKISDLIRISESSGNFTSYSSNTSLLNDKPAKDFSIDDIIFRIERPIIYIDEKKYSARNTIAGKVSWVYIKGKGRFIFSIQPQPGYNFRKIGTIRNNLFSYEFKNEKYKFVSNAPILGLGGNWNFWVMHDPDYQPRYETTEENPFIFGAADSVKTLFR
;
A
#
# COMPACT_ATOMS: atom_id res chain seq x y z
N MET A 1 4.81 56.96 -36.54
CA MET A 1 4.09 56.51 -35.33
C MET A 1 3.19 55.33 -35.67
N LYS A 2 3.58 54.10 -35.32
CA LYS A 2 2.67 52.95 -35.15
C LYS A 2 3.26 52.07 -34.05
N GLN A 3 2.80 52.25 -32.82
CA GLN A 3 3.06 51.32 -31.72
C GLN A 3 2.23 50.07 -31.95
N ILE A 4 2.89 48.94 -32.15
CA ILE A 4 2.25 47.61 -32.16
C ILE A 4 2.09 47.21 -30.69
N LEU A 5 0.85 47.27 -30.23
CA LEU A 5 0.43 46.86 -28.90
C LEU A 5 0.43 45.31 -28.86
N ASN A 6 1.53 44.72 -28.40
CA ASN A 6 1.60 43.29 -28.08
C ASN A 6 0.77 43.03 -26.81
N ILE A 7 -0.51 42.71 -26.99
CA ILE A 7 -1.35 42.15 -25.92
C ILE A 7 -0.87 40.73 -25.67
N THR A 8 0.08 40.60 -24.75
CA THR A 8 0.48 39.30 -24.20
C THR A 8 -0.61 38.91 -23.21
N LEU A 9 -1.49 37.98 -23.60
CA LEU A 9 -2.50 37.41 -22.71
C LEU A 9 -1.79 36.56 -21.63
N ILE A 10 -1.38 37.19 -20.54
CA ILE A 10 -0.88 36.51 -19.35
C ILE A 10 -2.08 35.80 -18.71
N SER A 11 -2.27 34.52 -19.02
CA SER A 11 -3.16 33.64 -18.24
C SER A 11 -2.59 33.50 -16.82
N LEU A 12 -3.00 34.41 -15.94
CA LEU A 12 -2.69 34.35 -14.52
C LEU A 12 -3.60 33.26 -13.90
N ILE A 13 -3.04 32.08 -13.63
CA ILE A 13 -3.78 31.02 -12.93
C ILE A 13 -3.67 31.30 -11.42
N ALA A 14 -4.69 31.95 -10.87
CA ALA A 14 -4.86 32.07 -9.44
C ALA A 14 -5.43 30.74 -8.89
N ILE A 15 -4.56 29.87 -8.40
CA ILE A 15 -4.98 28.69 -7.63
C ILE A 15 -5.00 29.10 -6.16
N CYS A 16 -6.18 29.42 -5.63
CA CYS A 16 -6.36 29.75 -4.22
C CYS A 16 -6.36 28.47 -3.37
N PHE A 17 -5.33 28.27 -2.54
CA PHE A 17 -5.24 27.13 -1.62
C PHE A 17 -5.55 27.57 -0.17
N SER A 18 -6.77 27.36 0.33
CA SER A 18 -7.12 27.47 1.77
C SER A 18 -8.05 26.29 2.13
N SER A 19 -7.62 25.25 2.84
CA SER A 19 -7.70 25.01 4.30
C SER A 19 -7.39 23.50 4.54
N LYS A 20 -7.00 23.11 5.76
CA LYS A 20 -6.52 21.79 6.31
C LYS A 20 -6.50 20.54 5.38
N ALA A 21 -5.35 19.86 5.30
CA ALA A 21 -5.05 18.77 4.35
C ALA A 21 -5.00 17.34 4.93
N ALA A 22 -5.31 16.36 4.08
CA ALA A 22 -4.84 14.97 4.17
C ALA A 22 -4.07 14.64 2.87
N ALA A 23 -2.86 14.08 2.97
CA ALA A 23 -2.11 13.62 1.81
C ALA A 23 -2.86 12.44 1.14
N GLN A 24 -3.09 12.50 -0.18
CA GLN A 24 -3.83 11.47 -0.88
C GLN A 24 -2.88 10.43 -1.47
N GLN A 25 -2.80 9.28 -0.80
CA GLN A 25 -1.98 8.14 -1.19
C GLN A 25 -2.80 7.12 -1.96
N GLY A 26 -2.25 6.58 -3.06
CA GLY A 26 -2.80 5.43 -3.76
C GLY A 26 -1.78 4.29 -3.83
N THR A 27 -2.20 3.06 -3.54
CA THR A 27 -1.41 1.85 -3.81
C THR A 27 -2.13 1.04 -4.87
N ILE A 28 -1.43 0.67 -5.93
CA ILE A 28 -1.95 -0.12 -7.04
C ILE A 28 -1.12 -1.39 -7.17
N GLN A 29 -1.81 -2.52 -7.16
CA GLN A 29 -1.20 -3.81 -7.46
C GLN A 29 -1.47 -4.19 -8.91
N MET A 30 -0.42 -4.56 -9.62
CA MET A 30 -0.47 -5.03 -10.99
C MET A 30 -0.52 -6.57 -11.03
N SER A 31 -1.14 -7.14 -12.07
CA SER A 31 -1.29 -8.60 -12.22
C SER A 31 0.04 -9.35 -12.36
N ASN A 32 1.10 -8.65 -12.78
CA ASN A 32 2.46 -9.15 -12.89
C ASN A 32 3.24 -9.13 -11.55
N GLY A 33 2.55 -8.85 -10.44
CA GLY A 33 3.17 -8.83 -9.11
C GLY A 33 4.03 -7.60 -8.87
N ILE A 34 3.73 -6.46 -9.50
CA ILE A 34 4.35 -5.16 -9.18
C ILE A 34 3.38 -4.36 -8.31
N ASN A 35 3.90 -3.72 -7.26
CA ASN A 35 3.18 -2.76 -6.44
C ASN A 35 3.69 -1.36 -6.73
N VAL A 36 2.75 -0.43 -6.93
CA VAL A 36 3.05 0.98 -7.17
C VAL A 36 2.36 1.81 -6.12
N ARG A 37 3.13 2.60 -5.39
CA ARG A 37 2.61 3.57 -4.42
C ARG A 37 2.85 4.97 -4.95
N ILE A 38 1.79 5.75 -5.10
CA ILE A 38 1.84 7.13 -5.55
C ILE A 38 1.39 8.02 -4.41
N ASN A 39 2.24 8.97 -4.03
CA ASN A 39 1.95 9.99 -3.02
C ASN A 39 2.04 11.39 -3.65
N THR A 40 0.94 12.14 -3.64
CA THR A 40 0.93 13.52 -4.14
C THR A 40 1.38 14.49 -3.06
N LYS A 41 2.38 15.32 -3.38
CA LYS A 41 2.92 16.39 -2.52
C LYS A 41 2.68 17.75 -3.16
N ILE A 42 2.32 18.74 -2.33
CA ILE A 42 2.23 20.15 -2.71
C ILE A 42 3.32 20.93 -1.97
N THR A 43 4.07 21.78 -2.68
CA THR A 43 5.20 22.56 -2.10
C THR A 43 5.13 24.04 -2.52
N PRO A 44 5.25 25.03 -1.61
CA PRO A 44 5.27 24.86 -0.15
C PRO A 44 3.99 24.18 0.31
N SER A 45 4.05 23.49 1.46
CA SER A 45 2.92 22.74 2.00
C SER A 45 1.68 23.61 2.03
N GLY A 46 0.77 23.32 1.11
CA GLY A 46 -0.47 24.03 0.85
C GLY A 46 -1.61 23.02 0.69
N ASN A 47 -2.83 23.49 0.81
CA ASN A 47 -3.99 22.61 0.93
C ASN A 47 -4.40 21.98 -0.42
N SER A 48 -4.65 20.67 -0.47
CA SER A 48 -4.95 19.91 -1.70
C SER A 48 -6.44 19.82 -2.07
N SER A 49 -7.33 20.51 -1.36
CA SER A 49 -8.79 20.36 -1.44
C SER A 49 -9.44 20.70 -2.80
N GLY A 50 -8.71 21.35 -3.71
CA GLY A 50 -9.14 21.58 -5.10
C GLY A 50 -8.87 20.40 -6.04
N LEU A 51 -7.97 19.49 -5.66
CA LEU A 51 -7.71 18.26 -6.40
C LEU A 51 -8.79 17.23 -5.99
N GLY A 52 -9.73 17.00 -6.90
CA GLY A 52 -10.78 16.02 -6.77
C GLY A 52 -10.28 14.58 -6.89
N ASN A 53 -11.18 13.69 -7.30
CA ASN A 53 -10.93 12.24 -7.30
C ASN A 53 -9.63 11.87 -8.03
N ILE A 54 -8.82 11.09 -7.32
CA ILE A 54 -7.62 10.47 -7.84
C ILE A 54 -7.99 9.05 -8.22
N TYR A 55 -7.92 8.74 -9.50
CA TYR A 55 -8.14 7.38 -10.00
C TYR A 55 -6.83 6.76 -10.45
N SER A 56 -6.74 5.46 -10.24
CA SER A 56 -5.68 4.62 -10.77
C SER A 56 -6.32 3.29 -11.11
N SER A 57 -6.63 3.09 -12.39
CA SER A 57 -7.09 1.79 -12.88
C SER A 57 -5.96 1.10 -13.62
N ASN A 58 -5.92 -0.22 -13.53
CA ASN A 58 -5.03 -1.04 -14.31
C ASN A 58 -5.80 -1.64 -15.49
N SER A 59 -5.23 -1.52 -16.69
CA SER A 59 -5.63 -2.37 -17.81
C SER A 59 -4.37 -2.98 -18.41
N GLY A 60 -4.14 -4.25 -18.09
CA GLY A 60 -2.84 -4.87 -18.35
C GLY A 60 -1.74 -4.23 -17.51
N ASN A 61 -0.69 -3.73 -18.17
CA ASN A 61 0.52 -3.18 -17.53
C ASN A 61 0.55 -1.64 -17.47
N VAL A 62 -0.60 -0.99 -17.56
CA VAL A 62 -0.71 0.48 -17.56
C VAL A 62 -1.57 0.94 -16.39
N ILE A 63 -1.05 1.88 -15.61
CA ILE A 63 -1.76 2.59 -14.56
C ILE A 63 -2.15 3.97 -15.09
N HIS A 64 -3.43 4.30 -15.03
CA HIS A 64 -3.94 5.61 -15.44
C HIS A 64 -4.07 6.53 -14.23
N ARG A 65 -3.14 7.48 -14.02
CA ARG A 65 -3.22 8.46 -12.93
C ARG A 65 -3.97 9.70 -13.41
N VAL A 66 -5.09 10.01 -12.78
CA VAL A 66 -5.89 11.21 -13.09
C VAL A 66 -6.02 12.09 -11.84
N LEU A 67 -5.77 13.38 -12.01
CA LEU A 67 -6.08 14.43 -11.04
C LEU A 67 -7.09 15.38 -11.66
N THR A 68 -8.07 15.80 -10.87
CA THR A 68 -9.17 16.65 -11.35
C THR A 68 -9.20 17.93 -10.54
N ASP A 69 -9.44 19.06 -11.19
CA ASP A 69 -9.79 20.31 -10.52
C ASP A 69 -11.22 20.64 -10.93
N ARG A 70 -12.12 20.43 -9.97
CA ARG A 70 -13.56 20.55 -10.17
C ARG A 70 -14.02 22.00 -10.28
N VAL A 71 -13.28 22.92 -9.67
CA VAL A 71 -13.61 24.36 -9.67
C VAL A 71 -13.36 24.91 -11.07
N ASN A 72 -12.18 24.62 -11.62
CA ASN A 72 -11.79 25.11 -12.94
C ASN A 72 -12.24 24.20 -14.09
N ARG A 73 -12.90 23.08 -13.79
CA ARG A 73 -13.29 22.05 -14.77
C ARG A 73 -12.12 21.63 -15.64
N ILE A 74 -10.99 21.30 -15.02
CA ILE A 74 -9.81 20.77 -15.72
C ILE A 74 -9.44 19.41 -15.13
N TYR A 75 -8.85 18.55 -15.95
CA TYR A 75 -8.18 17.35 -15.45
C TYR A 75 -6.83 17.20 -16.13
N PHE A 76 -5.90 16.56 -15.45
CA PHE A 76 -4.60 16.22 -15.98
C PHE A 76 -4.15 14.90 -15.38
N GLY A 77 -3.16 14.29 -15.99
CA GLY A 77 -2.78 12.94 -15.63
C GLY A 77 -1.73 12.38 -16.56
N TYR A 78 -1.38 11.13 -16.29
CA TYR A 78 -0.40 10.39 -17.07
C TYR A 78 -0.69 8.90 -17.00
N ASP A 79 -0.20 8.20 -18.02
CA ASP A 79 -0.10 6.76 -18.02
C ASP A 79 1.27 6.36 -17.47
N LEU A 80 1.27 5.44 -16.51
CA LEU A 80 2.47 4.85 -15.94
C LEU A 80 2.56 3.40 -16.42
N LEU A 81 3.54 3.13 -17.27
CA LEU A 81 3.84 1.81 -17.79
C LEU A 81 5.06 1.28 -17.06
N ILE A 82 4.98 0.04 -16.57
CA ILE A 82 6.08 -0.58 -15.83
C ILE A 82 6.41 -1.92 -16.45
N LYS A 83 7.66 -2.06 -16.88
CA LYS A 83 8.22 -3.30 -17.42
C LYS A 83 9.25 -3.84 -16.43
N LYS A 84 9.02 -5.06 -15.96
CA LYS A 84 9.99 -5.78 -15.13
C LYS A 84 11.16 -6.27 -15.99
N HIS A 85 12.38 -6.11 -15.50
CA HIS A 85 13.57 -6.69 -16.13
C HIS A 85 13.68 -8.19 -15.78
N LYS A 86 14.53 -8.92 -16.50
CA LYS A 86 14.87 -10.31 -16.12
C LYS A 86 15.66 -10.35 -14.80
N ASP A 87 16.46 -9.31 -14.56
CA ASP A 87 17.11 -9.07 -13.27
C ASP A 87 16.06 -8.80 -12.19
N LYS A 88 16.14 -9.53 -11.07
CA LYS A 88 15.23 -9.31 -9.92
C LYS A 88 15.35 -7.88 -9.40
N GLY A 89 14.21 -7.27 -9.06
CA GLY A 89 14.18 -5.93 -8.47
C GLY A 89 14.63 -4.79 -9.40
N LYS A 90 14.53 -4.93 -10.73
CA LYS A 90 14.74 -3.82 -11.67
C LYS A 90 13.53 -3.61 -12.57
N PHE A 91 13.21 -2.34 -12.82
CA PHE A 91 12.05 -1.93 -13.60
C PHE A 91 12.41 -0.83 -14.58
N THR A 92 11.84 -0.88 -15.79
CA THR A 92 11.74 0.30 -16.66
C THR A 92 10.37 0.93 -16.49
N VAL A 93 10.37 2.23 -16.25
CA VAL A 93 9.19 3.04 -15.97
C VAL A 93 9.05 4.07 -17.07
N SER A 94 7.93 4.03 -17.78
CA SER A 94 7.59 5.02 -18.80
C SER A 94 6.40 5.84 -18.34
N ILE A 95 6.57 7.16 -18.32
CA ILE A 95 5.50 8.11 -17.98
C ILE A 95 5.05 8.78 -19.27
N LYS A 96 3.81 8.55 -19.68
CA LYS A 96 3.28 8.99 -20.99
C LYS A 96 2.02 9.83 -20.82
N PRO A 97 1.61 10.61 -21.83
CA PRO A 97 0.33 11.28 -21.83
C PRO A 97 -0.82 10.31 -21.52
N LEU A 98 -1.81 10.79 -20.77
CA LEU A 98 -2.98 10.02 -20.40
C LEU A 98 -3.72 9.52 -21.65
N SER A 99 -3.85 8.19 -21.82
CA SER A 99 -4.49 7.59 -23.00
C SER A 99 -6.01 7.47 -22.92
N LYS A 100 -6.59 7.74 -21.74
CA LYS A 100 -8.01 7.53 -21.46
C LYS A 100 -8.62 8.69 -20.70
N THR A 101 -9.86 9.05 -21.03
CA THR A 101 -10.60 10.08 -20.29
C THR A 101 -11.08 9.56 -18.93
N PRO A 102 -11.29 10.43 -17.94
CA PRO A 102 -11.80 10.02 -16.63
C PRO A 102 -13.12 9.24 -16.71
N ASP A 103 -14.05 9.65 -17.58
CA ASP A 103 -15.33 8.96 -17.79
C ASP A 103 -15.12 7.50 -18.23
N SER A 104 -14.20 7.27 -19.19
CA SER A 104 -13.90 5.92 -19.70
C SER A 104 -13.26 4.98 -18.67
N LEU A 105 -12.63 5.55 -17.63
CA LEU A 105 -12.02 4.79 -16.53
C LEU A 105 -13.06 4.40 -15.47
N ILE A 106 -14.09 5.23 -15.27
CA ILE A 106 -15.11 5.03 -14.24
C ILE A 106 -16.16 4.00 -14.69
N ASP A 107 -16.53 3.98 -15.98
CA ASP A 107 -17.56 3.07 -16.48
C ASP A 107 -17.18 1.58 -16.35
N ARG A 108 -15.88 1.26 -16.34
CA ARG A 108 -15.38 -0.13 -16.16
C ARG A 108 -15.48 -0.66 -14.73
N VAL A 109 -15.59 0.20 -13.71
CA VAL A 109 -15.69 -0.25 -12.30
C VAL A 109 -17.09 -0.77 -11.96
N THR A 110 -18.10 -0.49 -12.80
CA THR A 110 -19.50 -0.89 -12.58
C THR A 110 -20.10 -1.85 -13.60
N ALA A 111 -19.33 -2.30 -14.60
CA ALA A 111 -19.80 -3.38 -15.46
C ALA A 111 -19.78 -4.69 -14.65
N PRO A 112 -20.91 -5.39 -14.45
CA PRO A 112 -20.91 -6.68 -13.78
C PRO A 112 -20.13 -7.65 -14.67
N THR A 113 -18.92 -8.02 -14.27
CA THR A 113 -18.25 -9.20 -14.83
C THR A 113 -19.10 -10.40 -14.46
N GLY A 114 -19.90 -10.87 -15.42
CA GLY A 114 -20.76 -12.02 -15.26
C GLY A 114 -19.98 -13.28 -14.96
N ALA A 115 -20.12 -13.78 -13.73
CA ALA A 115 -20.14 -15.20 -13.38
C ALA A 115 -20.60 -15.33 -11.91
N SER A 116 -21.82 -14.89 -11.61
CA SER A 116 -22.52 -15.29 -10.39
C SER A 116 -23.12 -16.68 -10.61
N ARG A 117 -22.55 -17.71 -9.98
CA ARG A 117 -23.30 -18.93 -9.65
C ARG A 117 -23.25 -19.18 -8.15
N ALA A 118 -24.37 -18.77 -7.53
CA ALA A 118 -25.08 -19.35 -6.40
C ALA A 118 -24.31 -19.70 -5.10
N GLY A 119 -24.56 -18.88 -4.07
CA GLY A 119 -24.34 -19.22 -2.67
C GLY A 119 -25.04 -18.21 -1.76
N SER A 120 -26.22 -18.58 -1.26
CA SER A 120 -27.14 -17.81 -0.43
C SER A 120 -26.48 -17.20 0.83
N GLY A 121 -26.78 -15.93 1.12
CA GLY A 121 -26.40 -15.29 2.38
C GLY A 121 -26.81 -13.82 2.42
N ARG A 122 -28.04 -13.56 2.86
CA ARG A 122 -28.62 -12.22 3.04
C ARG A 122 -27.82 -11.41 4.06
N ASN A 123 -27.29 -10.26 3.65
CA ASN A 123 -27.27 -9.06 4.49
C ASN A 123 -27.32 -7.81 3.61
N ARG A 124 -28.55 -7.32 3.42
CA ARG A 124 -28.85 -6.02 2.83
C ARG A 124 -28.72 -4.96 3.93
N THR A 125 -27.67 -4.15 3.86
CA THR A 125 -27.70 -2.76 4.31
C THR A 125 -27.09 -1.89 3.22
N SER A 126 -27.72 -1.93 2.04
CA SER A 126 -27.47 -0.94 0.99
C SER A 126 -28.15 0.37 1.40
N ALA A 127 -27.51 1.14 2.27
CA ALA A 127 -27.77 2.58 2.31
C ALA A 127 -27.27 3.14 0.96
N ALA A 128 -28.17 3.21 0.00
CA ALA A 128 -27.95 3.80 -1.31
C ALA A 128 -27.71 5.31 -1.14
N VAL A 129 -26.45 5.69 -0.88
CA VAL A 129 -26.00 7.05 -1.15
C VAL A 129 -25.91 7.14 -2.68
N SER A 130 -26.93 7.74 -3.29
CA SER A 130 -26.89 8.25 -4.65
C SER A 130 -25.87 9.39 -4.71
N SER A 131 -24.58 9.06 -4.71
CA SER A 131 -23.53 10.01 -5.06
C SER A 131 -23.60 10.19 -6.58
N LYS A 132 -24.15 11.30 -7.06
CA LYS A 132 -24.08 11.70 -8.47
C LYS A 132 -22.65 11.49 -8.97
N ARG A 133 -22.47 10.62 -9.97
CA ARG A 133 -21.17 10.46 -10.64
C ARG A 133 -20.75 11.83 -11.18
N PRO A 134 -19.50 12.27 -10.95
CA PRO A 134 -19.00 13.46 -11.62
C PRO A 134 -18.98 13.20 -13.14
N ASP A 135 -19.58 14.10 -13.91
CA ASP A 135 -19.54 14.11 -15.38
C ASP A 135 -18.32 14.94 -15.82
N TYR A 136 -17.35 14.30 -16.48
CA TYR A 136 -16.13 14.96 -16.94
C TYR A 136 -16.19 15.41 -18.40
N LYS A 137 -17.32 15.25 -19.10
CA LYS A 137 -17.49 15.69 -20.51
C LYS A 137 -17.16 17.16 -20.73
N ASN A 138 -17.45 17.99 -19.72
CA ASN A 138 -17.22 19.43 -19.76
C ASN A 138 -15.89 19.85 -19.12
N PHE A 139 -15.02 18.91 -18.76
CA PHE A 139 -13.70 19.22 -18.24
C PHE A 139 -12.67 19.28 -19.37
N LYS A 140 -11.74 20.24 -19.29
CA LYS A 140 -10.63 20.36 -20.22
C LYS A 140 -9.43 19.51 -19.76
N GLN A 141 -8.95 18.62 -20.63
CA GLN A 141 -7.68 17.92 -20.40
C GLN A 141 -6.51 18.90 -20.48
N ARG A 142 -5.56 18.76 -19.57
CA ARG A 142 -4.26 19.42 -19.61
C ARG A 142 -3.15 18.38 -19.55
N SER A 143 -2.19 18.49 -20.46
CA SER A 143 -0.98 17.67 -20.44
C SER A 143 0.02 18.18 -19.40
N LEU A 144 0.87 17.29 -18.91
CA LEU A 144 2.04 17.69 -18.13
C LEU A 144 2.96 18.60 -18.96
N PRO A 145 3.68 19.55 -18.34
CA PRO A 145 4.59 20.45 -19.05
C PRO A 145 5.71 19.70 -19.79
N LYS A 146 6.19 18.60 -19.20
CA LYS A 146 7.20 17.72 -19.78
C LYS A 146 7.00 16.30 -19.24
N TYR A 147 7.13 15.32 -20.12
CA TYR A 147 7.24 13.91 -19.73
C TYR A 147 8.72 13.54 -19.71
N PRO A 148 9.20 12.83 -18.67
CA PRO A 148 10.56 12.32 -18.67
C PRO A 148 10.72 11.20 -19.71
N ASP A 149 11.97 10.97 -20.11
CA ASP A 149 12.33 9.74 -20.82
C ASP A 149 12.12 8.52 -19.92
N ASP A 150 12.22 7.32 -20.51
CA ASP A 150 12.05 6.09 -19.76
C ASP A 150 13.14 5.97 -18.68
N ILE A 151 12.72 5.65 -17.44
CA ILE A 151 13.59 5.61 -16.26
C ILE A 151 13.78 4.17 -15.84
N THR A 152 15.03 3.73 -15.66
CA THR A 152 15.31 2.47 -14.98
C THR A 152 15.45 2.71 -13.49
N VAL A 153 14.70 1.96 -12.69
CA VAL A 153 14.71 2.03 -11.24
C VAL A 153 14.90 0.65 -10.63
N SER A 154 15.48 0.62 -9.44
CA SER A 154 15.56 -0.57 -8.60
C SER A 154 14.30 -0.73 -7.75
N ASP A 155 14.18 -1.88 -7.08
CA ASP A 155 13.15 -2.14 -6.10
C ASP A 155 13.15 -1.08 -5.00
N ASP A 156 11.97 -0.58 -4.67
CA ASP A 156 11.72 0.45 -3.66
C ASP A 156 12.27 1.87 -3.94
N ASP A 157 12.83 2.11 -5.12
CA ASP A 157 13.20 3.46 -5.57
C ASP A 157 11.98 4.38 -5.70
N ILE A 158 12.20 5.68 -5.52
CA ILE A 158 11.18 6.72 -5.65
C ILE A 158 11.50 7.62 -6.84
N ILE A 159 10.57 7.70 -7.78
CA ILE A 159 10.57 8.69 -8.86
C ILE A 159 9.77 9.90 -8.37
N THR A 160 10.33 11.10 -8.50
CA THR A 160 9.58 12.34 -8.29
C THR A 160 9.18 12.92 -9.64
N LEU A 161 7.88 13.11 -9.85
CA LEU A 161 7.31 13.70 -11.05
C LEU A 161 6.63 15.02 -10.71
N ASP A 162 7.19 16.13 -11.17
CA ASP A 162 6.54 17.44 -11.08
C ASP A 162 5.37 17.50 -12.08
N LEU A 163 4.15 17.60 -11.57
CA LEU A 163 2.93 17.59 -12.36
C LEU A 163 2.58 19.00 -12.86
N LEU A 164 2.58 19.96 -11.94
CA LEU A 164 2.24 21.36 -12.21
C LEU A 164 3.08 22.28 -11.33
N GLU A 165 3.46 23.43 -11.88
CA GLU A 165 4.04 24.54 -11.14
C GLU A 165 3.24 25.81 -11.45
N ASN A 166 2.81 26.49 -10.39
CA ASN A 166 2.35 27.86 -10.50
C ASN A 166 3.57 28.77 -10.61
N ARG A 167 3.76 29.41 -11.77
CA ARG A 167 4.93 30.25 -12.03
C ARG A 167 5.01 31.49 -11.13
N SER A 168 3.88 32.05 -10.70
CA SER A 168 3.84 33.26 -9.88
C SER A 168 4.05 32.96 -8.40
N THR A 169 3.44 31.89 -7.87
CA THR A 169 3.56 31.53 -6.46
C THR A 169 4.66 30.51 -6.16
N LYS A 170 5.27 29.93 -7.20
CA LYS A 170 6.20 28.79 -7.12
C LYS A 170 5.60 27.53 -6.48
N ALA A 171 4.28 27.50 -6.27
CA ALA A 171 3.61 26.31 -5.75
C ALA A 171 3.71 25.17 -6.77
N LYS A 172 4.16 23.99 -6.32
CA LYS A 172 4.32 22.78 -7.11
C LYS A 172 3.40 21.68 -6.62
N ILE A 173 2.89 20.89 -7.55
CA ILE A 173 2.22 19.61 -7.29
C ILE A 173 3.12 18.53 -7.89
N SER A 174 3.56 17.57 -7.09
CA SER A 174 4.45 16.51 -7.52
C SER A 174 3.95 15.16 -7.03
N ASP A 175 4.08 14.12 -7.85
CA ASP A 175 3.84 12.73 -7.43
C ASP A 175 5.17 12.06 -7.09
N LEU A 176 5.23 11.46 -5.90
CA LEU A 176 6.29 10.55 -5.47
C LEU A 176 5.82 9.12 -5.76
N ILE A 177 6.43 8.49 -6.76
CA ILE A 177 6.06 7.19 -7.30
C ILE A 177 7.09 6.18 -6.83
N ARG A 178 6.69 5.30 -5.91
CA ARG A 178 7.49 4.15 -5.46
C ARG A 178 7.03 2.90 -6.19
N ILE A 179 7.98 2.12 -6.69
CA ILE A 179 7.73 0.86 -7.38
C ILE A 179 8.41 -0.24 -6.59
N SER A 180 7.68 -1.32 -6.34
CA SER A 180 8.21 -2.47 -5.63
C SER A 180 7.76 -3.77 -6.28
N GLU A 181 8.61 -4.78 -6.26
CA GLU A 181 8.20 -6.15 -6.52
C GLU A 181 7.27 -6.56 -5.38
N SER A 182 6.07 -7.04 -5.72
CA SER A 182 5.06 -7.50 -4.78
C SER A 182 5.54 -8.76 -4.09
N SER A 183 6.36 -8.52 -3.11
CA SER A 183 6.47 -9.31 -1.92
C SER A 183 5.27 -8.92 -1.02
N GLY A 184 4.05 -9.09 -1.57
CA GLY A 184 2.82 -9.13 -0.80
C GLY A 184 1.88 -7.88 -0.63
N ASN A 185 0.57 -8.18 -0.49
CA ASN A 185 -0.61 -7.36 -0.24
C ASN A 185 -0.61 -6.77 1.18
N PHE A 186 -0.42 -5.45 1.27
CA PHE A 186 -0.78 -4.68 2.45
C PHE A 186 -2.28 -4.42 2.47
N THR A 187 -3.03 -5.33 3.10
CA THR A 187 -4.38 -5.07 3.58
C THR A 187 -4.42 -5.28 5.09
N SER A 188 -4.91 -4.26 5.79
CA SER A 188 -5.39 -4.27 7.18
C SER A 188 -4.37 -4.57 8.30
N TYR A 189 -3.53 -3.59 8.62
CA TYR A 189 -3.62 -3.11 10.01
C TYR A 189 -5.02 -2.53 10.18
N SER A 190 -5.72 -2.95 11.22
CA SER A 190 -6.93 -2.28 11.69
C SER A 190 -6.74 -0.77 11.54
N SER A 191 -7.54 -0.20 10.64
CA SER A 191 -7.60 1.22 10.38
C SER A 191 -8.05 1.94 11.65
N ASN A 192 -7.07 2.28 12.49
CA ASN A 192 -7.11 3.45 13.36
C ASN A 192 -6.08 4.46 12.86
N THR A 193 -6.05 4.68 11.54
CA THR A 193 -5.31 5.78 10.90
C THR A 193 -5.83 7.15 11.35
N SER A 194 -7.00 7.22 12.00
CA SER A 194 -7.51 8.39 12.71
C SER A 194 -6.75 8.69 14.02
N LEU A 195 -6.01 7.75 14.62
CA LEU A 195 -5.27 7.95 15.89
C LEU A 195 -3.76 8.19 15.71
N LEU A 196 -3.26 8.17 14.48
CA LEU A 196 -1.84 8.44 14.19
C LEU A 196 -1.57 9.88 13.74
N ASN A 197 -2.61 10.62 13.33
CA ASN A 197 -2.46 11.99 12.85
C ASN A 197 -2.44 13.05 13.96
N ASP A 198 -2.82 12.69 15.20
CA ASP A 198 -2.84 13.60 16.36
C ASP A 198 -1.70 13.34 17.37
N LYS A 199 -0.78 12.42 17.08
CA LYS A 199 0.37 12.19 17.97
C LYS A 199 1.48 13.19 17.65
N PRO A 200 2.13 13.79 18.67
CA PRO A 200 3.29 14.64 18.42
C PRO A 200 4.36 13.85 17.67
N ALA A 201 5.13 14.55 16.84
CA ALA A 201 6.31 13.96 16.21
C ALA A 201 7.18 13.34 17.31
N LYS A 202 7.61 12.10 17.08
CA LYS A 202 8.51 11.40 17.97
C LYS A 202 9.68 10.85 17.17
N ASP A 203 10.80 10.70 17.84
CA ASP A 203 11.95 10.04 17.25
C ASP A 203 11.63 8.57 16.99
N PHE A 204 12.19 8.06 15.90
CA PHE A 204 12.08 6.65 15.55
C PHE A 204 12.73 5.79 16.64
N SER A 205 12.01 4.77 17.06
CA SER A 205 12.43 3.84 18.10
C SER A 205 12.24 2.39 17.66
N ILE A 206 12.86 1.45 18.37
CA ILE A 206 12.65 0.01 18.12
C ILE A 206 11.17 -0.38 18.24
N ASP A 207 10.41 0.33 19.09
CA ASP A 207 8.96 0.16 19.27
C ASP A 207 8.13 0.52 18.02
N ASP A 208 8.72 1.17 17.03
CA ASP A 208 8.08 1.50 15.76
C ASP A 208 8.26 0.41 14.69
N ILE A 209 9.11 -0.59 14.97
CA ILE A 209 9.31 -1.72 14.07
C ILE A 209 8.20 -2.76 14.28
N ILE A 210 7.67 -3.23 13.15
CA ILE A 210 6.58 -4.18 13.10
C ILE A 210 7.07 -5.50 12.51
N PHE A 211 6.72 -6.61 13.15
CA PHE A 211 6.88 -7.95 12.61
C PHE A 211 5.75 -8.26 11.63
N ARG A 212 6.06 -8.54 10.37
CA ARG A 212 5.08 -8.82 9.32
C ARG A 212 5.21 -10.25 8.81
N ILE A 213 4.09 -10.95 8.68
CA ILE A 213 4.02 -12.23 7.99
C ILE A 213 2.96 -12.11 6.91
N GLU A 214 3.36 -12.41 5.69
CA GLU A 214 2.45 -12.42 4.58
C GLU A 214 2.45 -13.75 3.83
N ARG A 215 1.24 -14.30 3.67
CA ARG A 215 0.88 -15.46 2.85
C ARG A 215 1.97 -16.54 2.88
N PRO A 216 2.37 -17.00 4.07
CA PRO A 216 3.60 -17.73 4.22
C PRO A 216 3.47 -19.15 3.65
N ILE A 217 4.57 -19.62 3.07
CA ILE A 217 4.84 -21.05 2.94
C ILE A 217 5.50 -21.48 4.24
N ILE A 218 4.92 -22.48 4.90
CA ILE A 218 5.34 -22.96 6.22
C ILE A 218 5.94 -24.34 6.05
N TYR A 219 7.09 -24.56 6.67
CA TYR A 219 7.72 -25.86 6.81
C TYR A 219 7.80 -26.18 8.29
N ILE A 220 7.21 -27.31 8.67
CA ILE A 220 7.45 -27.95 9.95
C ILE A 220 8.19 -29.22 9.62
N ASP A 221 9.48 -29.23 9.97
CA ASP A 221 10.48 -30.15 9.45
C ASP A 221 10.46 -30.17 7.91
N GLU A 222 10.08 -31.30 7.32
CA GLU A 222 10.01 -31.47 5.86
C GLU A 222 8.60 -31.25 5.30
N LYS A 223 7.58 -31.15 6.16
CA LYS A 223 6.20 -31.02 5.73
C LYS A 223 5.88 -29.56 5.38
N LYS A 224 5.44 -29.36 4.13
CA LYS A 224 5.09 -28.06 3.56
C LYS A 224 3.60 -27.77 3.71
N TYR A 225 3.28 -26.56 4.13
CA TYR A 225 1.93 -26.01 4.18
C TYR A 225 1.89 -24.63 3.51
N SER A 226 0.71 -24.21 3.08
CA SER A 226 0.48 -22.85 2.55
C SER A 226 -0.62 -22.19 3.35
N ALA A 227 -0.35 -20.99 3.88
CA ALA A 227 -1.36 -20.17 4.53
C ALA A 227 -1.60 -18.90 3.72
N ARG A 228 -2.86 -18.46 3.65
CA ARG A 228 -3.26 -17.23 2.92
C ARG A 228 -3.33 -15.99 3.83
N ASN A 229 -2.89 -16.12 5.08
CA ASN A 229 -3.00 -15.07 6.09
C ASN A 229 -1.93 -13.99 5.89
N THR A 230 -2.30 -12.75 6.18
CA THR A 230 -1.38 -11.62 6.34
C THR A 230 -1.60 -11.02 7.71
N ILE A 231 -0.55 -10.91 8.51
CA ILE A 231 -0.58 -10.28 9.82
C ILE A 231 0.60 -9.34 9.98
N ALA A 232 0.41 -8.32 10.81
CA ALA A 232 1.47 -7.41 11.19
C ALA A 232 1.19 -6.87 12.60
N GLY A 233 2.19 -6.88 13.47
CA GLY A 233 2.12 -6.42 14.86
C GLY A 233 3.49 -6.17 15.47
N LYS A 234 3.54 -5.47 16.60
CA LYS A 234 4.75 -5.48 17.46
C LYS A 234 4.99 -6.88 18.04
N VAL A 235 3.89 -7.59 18.29
CA VAL A 235 3.86 -9.00 18.64
C VAL A 235 3.01 -9.72 17.62
N SER A 236 3.55 -10.77 17.01
CA SER A 236 2.83 -11.64 16.07
C SER A 236 2.73 -13.04 16.66
N TRP A 237 1.74 -13.82 16.28
CA TRP A 237 1.61 -15.20 16.76
C TRP A 237 0.98 -16.12 15.72
N VAL A 238 1.28 -17.40 15.85
CA VAL A 238 0.67 -18.50 15.11
C VAL A 238 0.24 -19.59 16.08
N TYR A 239 -1.03 -19.95 16.03
CA TYR A 239 -1.53 -21.21 16.59
C TYR A 239 -1.30 -22.31 15.57
N ILE A 240 -0.82 -23.46 16.03
CA ILE A 240 -0.64 -24.67 15.25
C ILE A 240 -1.45 -25.79 15.92
N LYS A 241 -2.36 -26.42 15.17
CA LYS A 241 -3.21 -27.50 15.68
C LYS A 241 -2.38 -28.59 16.37
N GLY A 242 -2.77 -28.93 17.59
CA GLY A 242 -2.07 -29.93 18.41
C GLY A 242 -0.76 -29.47 19.05
N LYS A 243 -0.30 -28.25 18.77
CA LYS A 243 0.94 -27.69 19.34
C LYS A 243 0.73 -26.40 20.13
N GLY A 244 -0.46 -25.80 20.09
CA GLY A 244 -0.72 -24.54 20.79
C GLY A 244 -0.23 -23.31 20.04
N ARG A 245 -0.05 -22.20 20.75
CA ARG A 245 0.30 -20.88 20.18
C ARG A 245 1.78 -20.56 20.36
N PHE A 246 2.44 -20.18 19.27
CA PHE A 246 3.78 -19.60 19.27
C PHE A 246 3.67 -18.10 19.07
N ILE A 247 4.34 -17.33 19.93
CA ILE A 247 4.28 -15.88 19.98
C ILE A 247 5.68 -15.34 19.68
N PHE A 248 5.75 -14.34 18.81
CA PHE A 248 6.97 -13.80 18.22
C PHE A 248 7.13 -12.32 18.58
N SER A 249 8.35 -11.93 18.94
CA SER A 249 8.71 -10.53 19.13
C SER A 249 10.13 -10.24 18.65
N ILE A 250 10.36 -9.03 18.15
CA ILE A 250 11.69 -8.53 17.76
C ILE A 250 12.49 -7.95 18.92
N GLN A 251 11.88 -7.89 20.12
CA GLN A 251 12.53 -7.38 21.32
C GLN A 251 12.21 -8.30 22.51
N PRO A 252 13.05 -8.30 23.56
CA PRO A 252 12.72 -8.96 24.81
C PRO A 252 11.38 -8.46 25.37
N GLN A 253 10.64 -9.35 26.02
CA GLN A 253 9.35 -9.05 26.64
C GLN A 253 9.45 -9.38 28.14
N PRO A 254 9.89 -8.43 29.00
CA PRO A 254 10.06 -8.66 30.43
C PRO A 254 8.76 -9.14 31.08
N GLY A 255 8.88 -10.11 32.00
CA GLY A 255 7.72 -10.74 32.65
C GLY A 255 7.07 -11.87 31.86
N TYR A 256 7.60 -12.21 30.67
CA TYR A 256 7.13 -13.32 29.84
C TYR A 256 8.29 -14.25 29.44
N ASN A 257 7.99 -15.54 29.23
CA ASN A 257 8.98 -16.59 28.98
C ASN A 257 9.46 -16.65 27.51
N PHE A 258 9.85 -15.50 26.98
CA PHE A 258 10.39 -15.38 25.62
C PHE A 258 11.85 -15.85 25.55
N ARG A 259 12.14 -16.74 24.61
CA ARG A 259 13.49 -17.26 24.35
C ARG A 259 14.00 -16.74 23.01
N LYS A 260 15.24 -16.25 22.96
CA LYS A 260 15.91 -15.78 21.74
C LYS A 260 16.40 -16.97 20.91
N ILE A 261 15.48 -17.68 20.26
CA ILE A 261 15.74 -18.93 19.52
C ILE A 261 15.40 -18.85 18.03
N GLY A 262 15.02 -17.66 17.56
CA GLY A 262 14.59 -17.44 16.20
C GLY A 262 15.54 -16.54 15.41
N THR A 263 15.65 -16.78 14.11
CA THR A 263 16.35 -15.92 13.16
C THR A 263 15.45 -15.48 12.02
N ILE A 264 15.54 -14.22 11.62
CA ILE A 264 14.95 -13.64 10.42
C ILE A 264 16.08 -13.44 9.41
N ARG A 265 15.87 -13.84 8.16
CA ARG A 265 16.70 -13.56 7.00
C ARG A 265 15.80 -13.05 5.88
N ASN A 266 15.71 -11.74 5.73
CA ASN A 266 14.81 -11.08 4.79
C ASN A 266 13.33 -11.50 4.97
N ASN A 267 12.81 -12.38 4.10
CA ASN A 267 11.44 -12.88 4.10
C ASN A 267 11.28 -14.25 4.78
N LEU A 268 12.37 -14.88 5.18
CA LEU A 268 12.38 -16.13 5.94
C LEU A 268 12.51 -15.80 7.43
N PHE A 269 11.66 -16.38 8.26
CA PHE A 269 12.00 -16.55 9.67
C PHE A 269 11.93 -18.02 10.07
N SER A 270 12.83 -18.42 10.96
CA SER A 270 12.96 -19.80 11.39
C SER A 270 13.37 -19.91 12.85
N TYR A 271 12.94 -20.97 13.50
CA TYR A 271 13.31 -21.32 14.87
C TYR A 271 13.24 -22.84 15.05
N GLU A 272 13.92 -23.33 16.09
CA GLU A 272 13.83 -24.73 16.51
C GLU A 272 13.21 -24.80 17.89
N PHE A 273 12.25 -25.70 18.08
CA PHE A 273 11.58 -25.88 19.36
C PHE A 273 11.26 -27.36 19.56
N LYS A 274 11.69 -27.92 20.70
CA LYS A 274 11.51 -29.35 21.03
C LYS A 274 11.96 -30.30 19.90
N ASN A 275 13.14 -30.03 19.32
CA ASN A 275 13.75 -30.77 18.20
C ASN A 275 12.99 -30.71 16.86
N GLU A 276 11.96 -29.87 16.74
CA GLU A 276 11.27 -29.63 15.47
C GLU A 276 11.72 -28.29 14.88
N LYS A 277 11.91 -28.28 13.56
CA LYS A 277 12.35 -27.10 12.81
C LYS A 277 11.16 -26.41 12.18
N TYR A 278 11.00 -25.14 12.51
CA TYR A 278 9.95 -24.31 11.97
C TYR A 278 10.56 -23.28 11.02
N LYS A 279 10.06 -23.23 9.78
CA LYS A 279 10.45 -22.21 8.81
C LYS A 279 9.21 -21.61 8.17
N PHE A 280 9.20 -20.29 8.10
CA PHE A 280 8.12 -19.52 7.51
C PHE A 280 8.73 -18.63 6.45
N VAL A 281 8.46 -18.93 5.19
CA VAL A 281 8.86 -18.11 4.06
C VAL A 281 7.67 -17.23 3.72
N SER A 282 7.72 -15.98 4.16
CA SER A 282 6.74 -14.99 3.79
C SER A 282 6.92 -14.57 2.34
N ASN A 283 5.84 -14.15 1.70
CA ASN A 283 5.94 -13.48 0.41
C ASN A 283 6.66 -12.14 0.52
N ALA A 284 6.79 -11.52 1.70
CA ALA A 284 7.36 -10.19 1.96
C ALA A 284 8.58 -10.23 2.89
N PRO A 285 9.50 -9.24 2.88
CA PRO A 285 10.42 -9.02 3.99
C PRO A 285 9.65 -8.94 5.31
N ILE A 286 10.13 -9.67 6.32
CA ILE A 286 9.49 -9.78 7.64
C ILE A 286 9.60 -8.44 8.39
N LEU A 287 10.76 -7.78 8.26
CA LEU A 287 11.05 -6.45 8.79
C LEU A 287 11.38 -5.52 7.62
N GLY A 288 10.88 -4.29 7.65
CA GLY A 288 10.78 -3.36 6.50
C GLY A 288 11.96 -3.38 5.53
N LEU A 289 13.17 -3.05 5.99
CA LEU A 289 14.38 -2.94 5.15
C LEU A 289 15.11 -4.28 4.92
N GLY A 290 14.52 -5.42 5.31
CA GLY A 290 15.18 -6.73 5.29
C GLY A 290 16.27 -6.87 6.36
N GLY A 291 17.25 -7.75 6.12
CA GLY A 291 18.38 -8.00 7.02
C GLY A 291 18.35 -9.35 7.76
N ASN A 292 19.40 -9.59 8.55
CA ASN A 292 19.57 -10.79 9.37
C ASN A 292 19.41 -10.42 10.84
N TRP A 293 18.33 -10.89 11.46
CA TRP A 293 17.96 -10.49 12.82
C TRP A 293 17.68 -11.69 13.70
N ASN A 294 17.90 -11.55 15.00
CA ASN A 294 17.37 -12.51 15.96
C ASN A 294 15.97 -12.05 16.38
N PHE A 295 15.11 -13.01 16.70
CA PHE A 295 13.81 -12.74 17.32
C PHE A 295 13.55 -13.71 18.47
N TRP A 296 12.57 -13.35 19.29
CA TRP A 296 12.20 -14.08 20.49
C TRP A 296 10.90 -14.85 20.26
N VAL A 297 10.86 -16.07 20.78
CA VAL A 297 9.72 -16.98 20.69
C VAL A 297 9.26 -17.34 22.10
N MET A 298 7.96 -17.25 22.35
CA MET A 298 7.31 -17.83 23.52
C MET A 298 6.31 -18.89 23.04
N HIS A 299 6.21 -19.99 23.79
CA HIS A 299 5.25 -21.05 23.52
C HIS A 299 4.17 -21.04 24.60
N ASP A 300 2.92 -21.01 24.16
CA ASP A 300 1.70 -21.06 24.95
C ASP A 300 0.93 -22.33 24.56
N PRO A 301 1.18 -23.46 25.24
CA PRO A 301 0.62 -24.75 24.87
C PRO A 301 -0.90 -24.83 25.09
N ASP A 302 -1.42 -24.04 26.02
CA ASP A 302 -2.81 -24.14 26.50
C ASP A 302 -3.78 -23.28 25.68
N TYR A 303 -3.27 -22.39 24.82
CA TYR A 303 -4.10 -21.58 23.94
C TYR A 303 -4.90 -22.44 22.96
N GLN A 304 -6.22 -22.29 23.01
CA GLN A 304 -7.15 -22.84 22.03
C GLN A 304 -7.86 -21.70 21.30
N PRO A 305 -7.87 -21.70 19.95
CA PRO A 305 -8.60 -20.71 19.19
C PRO A 305 -10.11 -20.90 19.32
N ARG A 306 -10.87 -19.81 19.16
CA ARG A 306 -12.34 -19.88 19.11
C ARG A 306 -12.88 -20.56 17.85
N TYR A 307 -12.07 -20.64 16.80
CA TYR A 307 -12.44 -21.22 15.52
C TYR A 307 -11.69 -22.53 15.31
N GLU A 308 -12.38 -23.52 14.76
CA GLU A 308 -11.76 -24.79 14.43
C GLU A 308 -10.78 -24.67 13.26
N THR A 309 -9.71 -25.46 13.35
CA THR A 309 -8.71 -25.64 12.29
C THR A 309 -8.82 -27.04 11.70
N THR A 310 -8.58 -27.19 10.39
CA THR A 310 -8.56 -28.50 9.72
C THR A 310 -7.12 -29.05 9.63
N GLU A 311 -6.95 -30.32 9.27
CA GLU A 311 -5.62 -30.89 8.99
C GLU A 311 -4.95 -30.23 7.77
N GLU A 312 -5.75 -29.78 6.80
CA GLU A 312 -5.29 -29.10 5.59
C GLU A 312 -4.87 -27.64 5.88
N ASN A 313 -5.51 -27.02 6.88
CA ASN A 313 -5.18 -25.67 7.34
C ASN A 313 -5.09 -25.64 8.88
N PRO A 314 -3.99 -26.15 9.45
CA PRO A 314 -3.84 -26.31 10.90
C PRO A 314 -3.41 -25.02 11.59
N PHE A 315 -3.51 -23.86 10.94
CA PHE A 315 -2.92 -22.60 11.40
C PHE A 315 -3.96 -21.52 11.63
N ILE A 316 -3.77 -20.77 12.73
CA ILE A 316 -4.43 -19.46 12.92
C ILE A 316 -3.36 -18.44 13.24
N PHE A 317 -3.45 -17.29 12.60
CA PHE A 317 -2.49 -16.20 12.74
C PHE A 317 -3.15 -15.01 13.44
N GLY A 318 -2.38 -14.28 14.23
CA GLY A 318 -2.81 -12.99 14.74
C GLY A 318 -1.65 -12.11 15.18
N ALA A 319 -1.98 -10.89 15.54
CA ALA A 319 -1.03 -9.88 15.93
C ALA A 319 -1.62 -8.97 17.00
N ALA A 320 -0.75 -8.31 17.76
CA ALA A 320 -1.11 -7.37 18.80
C ALA A 320 -0.03 -6.30 19.00
N ASP A 321 -0.41 -5.19 19.62
CA ASP A 321 0.51 -4.12 20.00
C ASP A 321 1.37 -4.48 21.21
N SER A 322 0.94 -5.46 22.02
CA SER A 322 1.68 -5.91 23.21
C SER A 322 1.40 -7.38 23.53
N VAL A 323 2.30 -8.02 24.27
CA VAL A 323 2.07 -9.38 24.78
C VAL A 323 0.93 -9.39 25.78
N LYS A 324 0.81 -8.35 26.62
CA LYS A 324 -0.24 -8.24 27.65
C LYS A 324 -1.65 -8.37 27.10
N THR A 325 -1.90 -7.87 25.89
CA THR A 325 -3.23 -7.95 25.25
C THR A 325 -3.60 -9.36 24.77
N LEU A 326 -2.64 -10.30 24.71
CA LEU A 326 -2.88 -11.67 24.27
C LEU A 326 -3.40 -12.61 25.38
N PHE A 327 -3.40 -12.14 26.63
CA PHE A 327 -3.74 -12.90 27.84
C PHE A 327 -4.85 -12.23 28.66
N ARG A 328 -5.69 -11.42 28.00
CA ARG A 328 -6.84 -10.74 28.63
C ARG A 328 -8.13 -11.47 28.40
#